data_AF-A0A4R3XB73-F1
#
_entry.id   AF-A0A4R3XB73-F1
#
_cell.length_a   1.000
_cell.length_b   1.000
_cell.length_c   1.000
_cell.angle_alpha   90.00
_cell.angle_beta   90.00
_cell.angle_gamma   90.00
#
_symmetry.space_group_name_H-M   'P 1'
#
loop_
_entity.id
_entity.type
_entity.pdbx_description
1 polymer ?
#
loop_
_entity_poly.entity_id
_entity_poly.type
_entity_poly.pdbx_seq_one_letter_code
_entity_poly.pdbx_strand_id
1 'polypeptide(L)'
;MSDTKWRKVLKAWAKVSTAEIQMLVKFLDVPEVRVMRLPGQDALRCPTAYIDSCEYGPVELRAIEWLEIPAVASWPKPNKLAARQVVQELDAFRRAIALLGQFPLIETELGIKVEGYRR
;
A
#
# COMPACT_ATOMS: atom_id res chain seq x y z
N MET A 1 -5.25 13.13 2.66
CA MET A 1 -3.82 13.34 3.01
C MET A 1 -3.13 13.98 1.80
N SER A 2 -2.06 14.76 1.97
CA SER A 2 -1.38 15.39 0.82
C SER A 2 -0.52 14.39 0.03
N ASP A 3 -0.32 14.66 -1.26
CA ASP A 3 0.51 13.85 -2.17
C ASP A 3 1.92 13.61 -1.59
N THR A 4 2.53 14.64 -1.00
CA THR A 4 3.84 14.54 -0.35
C THR A 4 3.86 13.55 0.82
N LYS A 5 2.78 13.48 1.61
CA LYS A 5 2.68 12.54 2.74
C LYS A 5 2.52 11.11 2.23
N TRP A 6 1.65 10.88 1.24
CA TRP A 6 1.51 9.57 0.62
C TRP A 6 2.81 9.08 -0.02
N ARG A 7 3.53 9.96 -0.72
CA ARG A 7 4.86 9.63 -1.26
C ARG A 7 5.86 9.22 -0.20
N LYS A 8 5.87 9.87 0.96
CA LYS A 8 6.77 9.49 2.06
C LYS A 8 6.47 8.08 2.55
N VAL A 9 5.20 7.76 2.78
CA VAL A 9 4.73 6.42 3.20
C VAL A 9 5.17 5.36 2.19
N LEU A 10 4.78 5.53 0.92
CA LEU A 10 5.11 4.57 -0.15
C LEU A 10 6.62 4.42 -0.34
N LYS A 11 7.38 5.52 -0.27
CA LYS A 11 8.85 5.47 -0.37
C LYS A 11 9.49 4.74 0.80
N ALA A 12 8.95 4.86 2.01
CA ALA A 12 9.45 4.14 3.17
C ALA A 12 9.14 2.65 3.05
N TRP A 13 7.92 2.28 2.67
CA TRP A 13 7.54 0.89 2.45
C TRP A 13 8.29 0.24 1.28
N ALA A 14 8.50 0.95 0.17
CA ALA A 14 9.29 0.46 -0.97
C ALA A 14 10.76 0.16 -0.65
N LYS A 15 11.28 0.60 0.51
CA LYS A 15 12.62 0.26 1.00
C LYS A 15 12.65 -1.00 1.85
N VAL A 16 11.50 -1.43 2.38
CA VAL A 16 11.41 -2.55 3.33
C VAL A 16 11.52 -3.90 2.61
N SER A 17 10.98 -4.03 1.40
CA SER A 17 11.03 -5.28 0.66
C SER A 17 11.14 -5.05 -0.84
N THR A 18 11.77 -6.00 -1.52
CA THR A 18 12.05 -5.99 -2.96
C THR A 18 11.20 -6.97 -3.77
N ALA A 19 10.35 -7.81 -3.16
CA ALA A 19 9.47 -8.69 -3.93
C ALA A 19 8.14 -9.07 -3.25
N GLU A 20 7.08 -9.06 -4.07
CA GLU A 20 5.73 -9.63 -3.86
C GLU A 20 4.91 -9.19 -2.62
N ILE A 21 5.10 -7.94 -2.17
CA ILE A 21 4.25 -7.38 -1.11
C ILE A 21 2.87 -7.05 -1.67
N GLN A 22 1.84 -7.63 -1.07
CA GLN A 22 0.45 -7.27 -1.31
C GLN A 22 0.09 -6.04 -0.49
N MET A 23 -0.60 -5.10 -1.13
CA MET A 23 -1.19 -3.94 -0.52
C MET A 23 -2.67 -3.87 -0.91
N LEU A 24 -3.50 -3.53 0.06
CA LEU A 24 -4.90 -3.18 -0.15
C LEU A 24 -4.99 -1.66 -0.21
N VAL A 25 -5.73 -1.17 -1.19
CA VAL A 25 -5.99 0.26 -1.37
C VAL A 25 -7.48 0.50 -1.48
N LYS A 26 -7.96 1.49 -0.73
CA LYS A 26 -9.29 2.04 -0.90
C LYS A 26 -9.16 3.41 -1.55
N PHE A 27 -9.87 3.59 -2.65
CA PHE A 27 -10.01 4.88 -3.31
C PHE A 27 -11.31 5.56 -2.86
N LEU A 28 -11.30 6.89 -2.89
CA LEU A 28 -12.44 7.73 -2.50
C LEU A 28 -13.66 7.54 -3.41
N ASP A 29 -13.43 7.27 -4.69
CA ASP A 29 -14.43 7.17 -5.75
C ASP A 29 -14.79 5.73 -6.14
N VAL A 30 -14.07 4.74 -5.60
CA VAL A 30 -14.30 3.32 -5.86
C VAL A 30 -14.87 2.67 -4.59
N PRO A 31 -16.09 2.09 -4.62
CA PRO A 31 -16.69 1.49 -3.42
C PRO A 31 -15.92 0.27 -2.93
N GLU A 32 -15.32 -0.51 -3.82
CA GLU A 32 -14.57 -1.71 -3.47
C GLU A 32 -13.12 -1.42 -3.03
N VAL A 33 -12.59 -2.28 -2.15
CA VAL A 33 -11.15 -2.35 -1.86
C VAL A 33 -10.46 -3.04 -3.02
N ARG A 34 -9.35 -2.44 -3.47
CA ARG A 34 -8.55 -2.94 -4.57
C ARG A 34 -7.28 -3.59 -4.01
N VAL A 35 -6.86 -4.68 -4.63
CA VAL A 35 -5.59 -5.34 -4.35
C VAL A 35 -4.56 -4.85 -5.36
N MET A 36 -3.36 -4.50 -4.90
CA MET A 36 -2.22 -4.17 -5.76
C MET A 36 -0.91 -4.64 -5.15
N ARG A 37 0.13 -4.70 -5.97
CA ARG A 37 1.50 -4.85 -5.46
C ARG A 37 1.95 -3.53 -4.84
N LEU A 38 2.73 -3.63 -3.77
CA LEU A 38 3.43 -2.46 -3.24
C LEU A 38 4.32 -1.88 -4.35
N PRO A 39 4.15 -0.60 -4.73
CA PRO A 39 4.96 0.00 -5.77
C PRO A 39 6.42 0.08 -5.36
N GLY A 40 7.33 -0.31 -6.26
CA GLY A 40 8.77 -0.15 -6.05
C GLY A 40 9.20 1.33 -6.08
N GLN A 41 10.50 1.59 -5.87
CA GLN A 41 11.00 2.97 -5.94
C GLN A 41 10.85 3.61 -7.33
N ASP A 42 10.92 2.80 -8.39
CA ASP A 42 10.79 3.27 -9.77
C ASP A 42 9.38 3.75 -10.10
N ALA A 43 8.35 3.18 -9.43
CA ALA A 43 6.97 3.63 -9.54
C ALA A 43 6.74 5.06 -9.01
N LEU A 44 7.72 5.63 -8.29
CA LEU A 44 7.66 6.99 -7.75
C LEU A 44 8.37 8.02 -8.65
N ARG A 45 8.91 7.60 -9.81
CA ARG A 45 9.55 8.50 -10.80
C ARG A 45 8.53 9.30 -11.63
N CYS A 46 7.26 8.93 -11.60
CA CYS A 46 6.17 9.68 -12.23
C CYS A 46 5.98 11.06 -11.56
N PRO A 47 5.14 11.97 -12.13
CA PRO A 47 4.85 13.26 -11.51
C PRO A 47 4.35 13.13 -10.07
N THR A 48 4.61 14.14 -9.24
CA THR A 48 4.48 14.07 -7.78
C THR A 48 3.09 13.64 -7.28
N ALA A 49 2.04 14.00 -8.02
CA ALA A 49 0.65 13.68 -7.69
C ALA A 49 0.26 12.21 -7.94
N TYR A 50 1.14 11.44 -8.59
CA TYR A 50 0.87 10.08 -9.04
C TYR A 50 1.86 9.08 -8.44
N ILE A 51 1.46 7.81 -8.47
CA ILE A 51 2.31 6.61 -8.44
C ILE A 51 2.00 5.77 -9.67
N ASP A 52 2.98 5.04 -10.19
CA ASP A 52 2.75 4.06 -11.26
C ASP A 52 2.57 2.65 -10.67
N SER A 53 1.38 2.08 -10.80
CA SER A 53 1.06 0.76 -10.27
C SER A 53 1.05 -0.29 -11.38
N CYS A 54 1.49 -1.51 -11.09
CA CYS A 54 1.45 -2.59 -12.08
C CYS A 54 0.03 -2.99 -12.47
N GLU A 55 -0.92 -2.93 -11.53
CA GLU A 55 -2.28 -3.43 -11.71
C GLU A 55 -3.23 -2.40 -12.33
N TYR A 56 -3.02 -1.10 -12.06
CA TYR A 56 -3.96 -0.04 -12.44
C TYR A 56 -3.31 1.10 -13.24
N GLY A 57 -2.00 1.02 -13.52
CA GLY A 57 -1.25 2.11 -14.14
C GLY A 57 -1.10 3.31 -13.21
N PRO A 58 -1.10 4.55 -13.75
CA PRO A 58 -0.99 5.76 -12.95
C PRO A 58 -2.18 5.93 -11.99
N VAL A 59 -1.88 6.02 -10.69
CA VAL A 59 -2.85 6.23 -9.62
C VAL A 59 -2.61 7.59 -8.97
N GLU A 60 -3.66 8.39 -8.84
CA GLU A 60 -3.61 9.66 -8.12
C GLU A 60 -3.51 9.45 -6.61
N LEU A 61 -2.49 10.04 -5.99
CA LEU A 61 -2.27 9.92 -4.55
C LEU A 61 -3.42 10.52 -3.73
N ARG A 62 -4.02 11.61 -4.23
CA ARG A 62 -5.19 12.24 -3.60
C ARG A 62 -6.45 11.38 -3.63
N ALA A 63 -6.54 10.42 -4.55
CA ALA A 63 -7.67 9.51 -4.65
C ALA A 63 -7.62 8.41 -3.59
N ILE A 64 -6.47 8.20 -2.94
CA ILE A 64 -6.28 7.18 -1.91
C ILE A 64 -6.95 7.67 -0.61
N GLU A 65 -7.94 6.91 -0.16
CA GLU A 65 -8.57 7.06 1.16
C GLU A 65 -7.68 6.44 2.24
N TRP A 66 -7.26 5.19 2.03
CA TRP A 66 -6.35 4.47 2.93
C TRP A 66 -5.57 3.37 2.20
N LEU A 67 -4.45 2.98 2.80
CA LEU A 67 -3.63 1.84 2.37
C LEU A 67 -3.47 0.85 3.52
N GLU A 68 -3.40 -0.44 3.22
CA GLU A 68 -3.19 -1.49 4.21
C GLU A 68 -2.23 -2.55 3.68
N ILE A 69 -1.29 -2.99 4.51
CA ILE A 69 -0.44 -4.16 4.26
C ILE A 69 -0.99 -5.29 5.12
N PRO A 70 -1.64 -6.32 4.53
CA PRO A 70 -2.18 -7.42 5.30
C PRO A 70 -1.07 -8.32 5.85
N ALA A 71 -1.28 -8.97 6.98
CA ALA A 71 -0.35 -9.95 7.55
C ALA A 71 -0.13 -11.15 6.62
N VAL A 72 -1.15 -11.51 5.85
CA VAL A 72 -1.11 -12.60 4.87
C VAL A 72 -1.52 -12.05 3.50
N ALA A 73 -0.56 -11.99 2.58
CA ALA A 73 -0.84 -11.72 1.18
C ALA A 73 -1.56 -12.91 0.55
N SER A 74 -2.67 -12.68 -0.15
CA SER A 74 -3.41 -13.71 -0.86
C SER A 74 -3.50 -13.36 -2.34
N TRP A 75 -2.71 -14.05 -3.17
CA TRP A 75 -2.70 -13.84 -4.60
C TRP A 75 -3.57 -14.89 -5.31
N PRO A 76 -4.64 -14.49 -6.01
CA PRO A 76 -5.47 -15.44 -6.76
C PRO A 76 -4.63 -16.08 -7.87
N LYS A 77 -4.69 -17.41 -7.97
CA LYS A 77 -4.08 -18.14 -9.08
C LYS A 77 -5.10 -18.35 -10.20
N PRO A 78 -4.68 -18.30 -11.48
CA PRO A 78 -5.52 -18.81 -12.56
C PRO A 78 -5.83 -20.31 -12.32
N ASN A 79 -7.03 -20.75 -12.71
CA ASN A 79 -7.56 -22.14 -12.63
C ASN A 79 -8.13 -22.67 -11.30
N LYS A 80 -8.86 -21.86 -10.52
CA LYS A 80 -9.54 -22.31 -9.27
C LYS A 80 -8.61 -22.97 -8.23
N LEU A 81 -7.30 -22.85 -8.41
CA LEU A 81 -6.32 -23.32 -7.44
C LEU A 81 -6.36 -22.40 -6.22
N ALA A 82 -6.12 -22.98 -5.05
CA ALA A 82 -6.01 -22.21 -3.82
C ALA A 82 -5.04 -21.04 -4.01
N ALA A 83 -5.47 -19.86 -3.56
CA ALA A 83 -4.67 -18.65 -3.63
C ALA A 83 -3.31 -18.89 -2.97
N ARG A 84 -2.26 -18.33 -3.56
CA ARG A 84 -0.94 -18.35 -2.91
C ARG A 84 -1.02 -17.43 -1.71
N GLN A 85 -0.84 -18.00 -0.52
CA GLN A 85 -0.73 -17.24 0.72
C GLN A 85 0.74 -17.05 1.09
N VAL A 86 1.12 -15.81 1.40
CA VAL A 86 2.48 -15.45 1.81
C VAL A 86 2.38 -14.58 3.06
N VAL A 87 3.06 -14.97 4.13
CA VAL A 87 3.16 -14.15 5.35
C VAL A 87 4.04 -12.93 5.07
N GLN A 88 3.55 -11.74 5.42
CA GLN A 88 4.24 -10.48 5.23
C GLN A 88 4.80 -9.97 6.58
N GLU A 89 6.07 -9.60 6.61
CA GLU A 89 6.77 -9.12 7.80
C GLU A 89 6.36 -7.68 8.17
N LEU A 90 5.25 -7.54 8.89
CA LEU A 90 4.63 -6.24 9.23
C LEU A 90 5.52 -5.36 10.10
N ASP A 91 6.35 -5.94 10.96
CA ASP A 91 7.23 -5.20 11.87
C ASP A 91 8.19 -4.26 11.13
N ALA A 92 8.68 -4.69 9.97
CA ALA A 92 9.58 -3.87 9.16
C ALA A 92 8.87 -2.66 8.57
N PHE A 93 7.62 -2.82 8.12
CA PHE A 93 6.78 -1.72 7.65
C PHE A 93 6.36 -0.77 8.77
N ARG A 94 6.04 -1.31 9.96
CA ARG A 94 5.72 -0.52 11.16
C ARG A 94 6.91 0.36 11.53
N ARG A 95 8.11 -0.21 11.62
CA ARG A 95 9.35 0.53 11.90
C ARG A 95 9.63 1.60 10.85
N ALA A 96 9.43 1.30 9.58
CA ALA A 96 9.65 2.25 8.49
C ALA A 96 8.74 3.50 8.60
N ILE A 97 7.48 3.34 9.03
CA ILE A 97 6.56 4.45 9.25
C ILE A 97 6.88 5.21 10.54
N ALA A 98 7.21 4.51 11.62
CA ALA A 98 7.59 5.14 12.88
C ALA A 98 8.77 6.12 12.71
N LEU A 99 9.74 5.78 11.84
CA LEU A 99 10.88 6.66 11.51
C LEU A 99 10.48 7.94 10.75
N LEU A 100 9.33 7.96 10.07
CA LEU A 100 8.86 9.13 9.33
C LEU A 100 8.13 10.16 10.23
N GLY A 101 7.81 9.82 11.48
CA GLY A 101 7.07 10.66 12.42
C GLY A 101 5.57 10.33 12.49
N GLN A 102 4.73 11.33 12.84
CA GLN A 102 3.29 11.16 13.08
C GLN A 102 2.50 10.91 11.78
N PHE A 103 2.54 9.67 11.29
CA PHE A 103 1.55 9.15 10.36
C PHE A 103 0.52 8.31 11.15
N PRO A 104 -0.77 8.38 10.81
CA PRO A 104 -1.81 7.60 11.49
C PRO A 104 -1.71 6.13 11.06
N LEU A 105 -0.79 5.40 11.69
CA LEU A 105 -0.67 3.96 11.54
C LEU A 105 -1.64 3.29 12.53
N ILE A 106 -2.57 2.52 11.99
CA ILE A 106 -3.61 1.82 12.72
C ILE A 106 -3.30 0.32 12.61
N GLU A 107 -3.21 -0.34 13.75
CA GLU A 107 -3.18 -1.79 13.78
C GLU A 107 -4.60 -2.32 13.58
N THR A 108 -4.73 -3.26 12.67
CA THR A 108 -5.99 -3.92 12.36
C THR A 108 -5.81 -5.42 12.59
N GLU A 109 -6.92 -6.15 12.71
CA GLU A 109 -6.88 -7.61 12.80
C GLU A 109 -6.23 -8.26 11.57
N LEU A 110 -6.27 -7.56 10.43
CA LEU A 110 -5.80 -8.06 9.14
C LEU A 110 -4.38 -7.62 8.80
N GLY A 111 -3.83 -6.60 9.46
CA GLY A 111 -2.48 -6.09 9.22
C GLY A 111 -2.27 -4.66 9.70
N ILE A 112 -1.46 -3.89 8.97
CA ILE A 112 -1.19 -2.49 9.29
C ILE A 112 -1.83 -1.56 8.26
N LYS A 113 -2.56 -0.56 8.74
CA LYS A 113 -3.29 0.39 7.89
C LYS A 113 -2.75 1.80 8.11
N VAL A 114 -2.64 2.55 7.02
CA VAL A 114 -2.39 4.00 7.05
C VAL A 114 -3.60 4.68 6.45
N GLU A 115 -4.29 5.47 7.27
CA GLU A 115 -5.41 6.28 6.80
C GLU A 115 -4.92 7.60 6.24
N GLY A 116 -5.60 8.05 5.18
CA GLY A 116 -5.54 9.41 4.72
C GLY A 116 -6.18 10.37 5.72
N TYR A 117 -6.60 11.53 5.24
CA TYR A 117 -7.38 12.45 6.07
C TYR A 117 -8.85 12.16 5.77
N ARG A 118 -9.60 11.71 6.77
CA ARG A 118 -11.07 11.60 6.73
C ARG A 118 -11.67 12.99 6.94
N ARG A 119 -12.67 13.33 6.14
CA ARG A 119 -13.54 14.48 6.37
C ARG A 119 -14.43 14.24 7.58
#